data_AF-A0A1I5XL66-F1
#
_entry.id   AF-A0A1I5XL66-F1
#
_cell.length_a   1.000
_cell.length_b   1.000
_cell.length_c   1.000
_cell.angle_alpha   90.00
_cell.angle_beta   90.00
_cell.angle_gamma   90.00
#
_symmetry.space_group_name_H-M   'P 1'
#
loop_
_entity.id
_entity.type
_entity.pdbx_description
1 polymer ?
#
loop_
_entity_poly.entity_id
_entity_poly.type
_entity_poly.pdbx_seq_one_letter_code
_entity_poly.pdbx_strand_id
1 'polypeptide(L)'
;MNNEFFKQTLANFTHDVASGDAIRHLADKGYTVPEIAKELDFPTPIERIRKTVWEHYINTGVIRFEPPEEGTRLRVHYEKVYGAFGKTSFKRVEEEIKEIPREYRKCEFGKEKYGDAKAFELKLERLDAKDREYVENLPWPLQPVYHVADERIKRIMQKFE
;
A
#
# COMPACT_ATOMS: atom_id res chain seq x y z
N MET A 1 -27.01 22.54 7.67
CA MET A 1 -25.94 21.79 6.95
C MET A 1 -25.34 22.70 5.90
N ASN A 2 -24.06 23.03 6.02
CA ASN A 2 -23.40 24.00 5.15
C ASN A 2 -23.14 23.41 3.75
N ASN A 3 -23.60 24.12 2.72
CA ASN A 3 -23.39 23.81 1.30
C ASN A 3 -21.88 23.69 0.96
N GLU A 4 -21.04 24.38 1.71
CA GLU A 4 -19.58 24.36 1.62
C GLU A 4 -18.97 23.01 2.03
N PHE A 5 -19.47 22.38 3.09
CA PHE A 5 -19.04 21.05 3.52
C PHE A 5 -19.41 19.98 2.48
N PHE A 6 -20.60 20.10 1.87
CA PHE A 6 -21.03 19.20 0.80
C PHE A 6 -20.15 19.34 -0.44
N LYS A 7 -19.87 20.58 -0.88
CA LYS A 7 -18.97 20.84 -2.03
C LYS A 7 -17.56 20.32 -1.77
N GLN A 8 -17.04 20.49 -0.55
CA GLN A 8 -15.73 19.99 -0.18
C GLN A 8 -15.69 18.46 -0.11
N THR A 9 -16.73 17.83 0.45
CA THR A 9 -16.86 16.37 0.48
C THR A 9 -16.98 15.80 -0.93
N LEU A 10 -17.77 16.44 -1.80
CA LEU A 10 -17.94 16.01 -3.18
C LEU A 10 -16.64 16.18 -3.97
N ALA A 11 -15.95 17.32 -3.86
CA ALA A 11 -14.64 17.52 -4.49
C ALA A 11 -13.61 16.49 -4.01
N ASN A 12 -13.56 16.23 -2.69
CA ASN A 12 -12.74 15.18 -2.13
C ASN A 12 -13.08 13.83 -2.74
N PHE A 13 -14.37 13.48 -2.87
CA PHE A 13 -14.81 12.24 -3.50
C PHE A 13 -14.45 12.15 -5.00
N THR A 14 -14.61 13.22 -5.78
CA THR A 14 -14.25 13.24 -7.20
C THR A 14 -12.75 13.01 -7.38
N HIS A 15 -11.92 13.58 -6.51
CA HIS A 15 -10.48 13.33 -6.49
C HIS A 15 -10.15 11.89 -6.04
N ASP A 16 -10.96 11.26 -5.15
CA ASP A 16 -10.79 9.85 -4.73
C ASP A 16 -10.93 8.90 -5.93
N VAL A 17 -11.94 9.15 -6.77
CA VAL A 17 -12.22 8.33 -7.95
C VAL A 17 -11.21 8.59 -9.06
N ALA A 18 -10.78 9.84 -9.24
CA ALA A 18 -9.95 10.23 -10.38
C ALA A 18 -8.47 9.82 -10.25
N SER A 19 -7.88 9.89 -9.04
CA SER A 19 -6.43 9.70 -8.86
C SER A 19 -6.04 8.37 -8.23
N GLY A 20 -6.99 7.63 -7.64
CA GLY A 20 -6.71 6.40 -6.90
C GLY A 20 -6.00 5.33 -7.73
N ASP A 21 -6.45 5.10 -8.97
CA ASP A 21 -5.86 4.08 -9.84
C ASP A 21 -4.45 4.47 -10.32
N ALA A 22 -4.23 5.74 -10.62
CA ALA A 22 -2.90 6.25 -10.98
C ALA A 22 -1.91 6.09 -9.81
N ILE A 23 -2.32 6.42 -8.58
CA ILE A 23 -1.49 6.26 -7.38
C ILE A 23 -1.08 4.79 -7.19
N ARG A 24 -2.02 3.85 -7.28
CA ARG A 24 -1.74 2.41 -7.13
C ARG A 24 -0.79 1.91 -8.22
N HIS A 25 -1.04 2.30 -9.46
CA HIS A 25 -0.21 1.89 -10.59
C HIS A 25 1.23 2.43 -10.49
N LEU A 26 1.41 3.67 -10.04
CA LEU A 26 2.74 4.25 -9.81
C LEU A 26 3.43 3.61 -8.59
N ALA A 27 2.69 3.25 -7.55
CA ALA A 27 3.23 2.50 -6.42
C ALA A 27 3.75 1.12 -6.85
N ASP A 28 3.00 0.39 -7.69
CA ASP A 28 3.43 -0.90 -8.26
C ASP A 28 4.70 -0.77 -9.11
N LYS A 29 4.90 0.39 -9.75
CA LYS A 29 6.14 0.73 -10.48
C LYS A 29 7.31 1.10 -9.57
N GLY A 30 7.11 1.17 -8.25
CA GLY A 30 8.15 1.52 -7.30
C GLY A 30 8.42 3.03 -7.18
N TYR A 31 7.41 3.87 -7.41
CA TYR A 31 7.50 5.30 -7.12
C TYR A 31 7.34 5.56 -5.60
N THR A 32 8.02 6.57 -5.08
CA THR A 32 7.82 7.09 -3.71
C THR A 32 6.61 8.01 -3.66
N VAL A 33 6.08 8.29 -2.46
CA VAL A 33 4.96 9.23 -2.30
C VAL A 33 5.29 10.63 -2.88
N PRO A 34 6.48 11.22 -2.63
CA PRO A 34 6.89 12.46 -3.30
C PRO A 34 6.98 12.36 -4.83
N GLU A 35 7.48 11.25 -5.38
CA GLU A 35 7.52 11.02 -6.83
C GLU A 35 6.10 10.92 -7.43
N ILE A 36 5.20 10.17 -6.77
CA ILE A 36 3.79 10.07 -7.18
C ILE A 36 3.15 11.45 -7.19
N ALA A 37 3.36 12.27 -6.16
CA ALA A 37 2.77 13.61 -6.07
C ALA A 37 3.20 14.53 -7.23
N LYS A 38 4.42 14.34 -7.77
CA LYS A 38 4.94 15.09 -8.92
C LYS A 38 4.38 14.59 -10.26
N GLU A 39 4.04 13.30 -10.34
CA GLU A 39 3.59 12.64 -11.57
C GLU A 39 2.07 12.77 -11.81
N LEU A 40 1.28 13.08 -10.77
CA LEU A 40 -0.17 13.22 -10.90
C LEU A 40 -0.55 14.51 -11.63
N ASP A 41 -1.42 14.40 -12.64
CA ASP A 41 -1.95 15.54 -13.40
C ASP A 41 -2.76 16.52 -12.53
N PHE A 42 -3.37 16.04 -11.45
CA PHE A 42 -4.16 16.83 -10.52
C PHE A 42 -3.52 16.86 -9.14
N PRO A 43 -3.45 18.03 -8.48
CA PRO A 43 -2.85 18.16 -7.17
C PRO A 43 -3.65 17.35 -6.14
N THR A 44 -3.10 16.20 -5.76
CA THR A 44 -3.68 15.33 -4.74
C THR A 44 -2.97 15.59 -3.41
N PRO A 45 -3.69 15.81 -2.30
CA PRO A 45 -3.08 16.01 -0.99
C PRO A 45 -2.12 14.87 -0.62
N ILE A 46 -0.93 15.20 -0.12
CA ILE A 46 0.12 14.22 0.16
C ILE A 46 -0.35 13.10 1.09
N GLU A 47 -1.11 13.45 2.14
CA GLU A 47 -1.66 12.48 3.10
C GLU A 47 -2.61 11.47 2.45
N ARG A 48 -3.33 11.88 1.40
CA ARG A 48 -4.16 10.96 0.63
C ARG A 48 -3.29 9.97 -0.14
N ILE A 49 -2.24 10.46 -0.81
CA ILE A 49 -1.31 9.60 -1.54
C ILE A 49 -0.68 8.58 -0.58
N ARG A 50 -0.20 9.03 0.60
CA ARG A 50 0.33 8.16 1.66
C ARG A 50 -0.66 7.06 2.04
N LYS A 51 -1.90 7.44 2.35
CA LYS A 51 -2.96 6.51 2.73
C LYS A 51 -3.27 5.50 1.61
N THR A 52 -3.45 5.98 0.38
CA THR A 52 -3.77 5.12 -0.78
C THR A 52 -2.66 4.13 -1.09
N VAL A 53 -1.39 4.55 -1.06
CA VAL A 53 -0.23 3.65 -1.25
C VAL A 53 -0.16 2.61 -0.15
N TRP A 54 -0.32 3.02 1.11
CA TRP A 54 -0.30 2.11 2.26
C TRP A 54 -1.40 1.05 2.20
N GLU A 55 -2.65 1.48 1.98
CA GLU A 55 -3.79 0.58 1.82
C GLU A 55 -3.60 -0.38 0.65
N HIS A 56 -3.06 0.11 -0.48
CA HIS A 56 -2.73 -0.71 -1.63
C HIS A 56 -1.70 -1.79 -1.30
N TYR A 57 -0.62 -1.45 -0.62
CA TYR A 57 0.39 -2.43 -0.20
C TYR A 57 -0.14 -3.47 0.78
N ILE A 58 -1.06 -3.10 1.67
CA ILE A 58 -1.76 -4.07 2.52
C ILE A 58 -2.64 -4.99 1.67
N ASN A 59 -3.48 -4.43 0.81
CA ASN A 59 -4.45 -5.17 0.00
C ASN A 59 -3.80 -6.14 -0.99
N THR A 60 -2.62 -5.79 -1.50
CA THR A 60 -1.83 -6.61 -2.43
C THR A 60 -0.85 -7.55 -1.71
N GLY A 61 -0.81 -7.50 -0.38
CA GLY A 61 0.08 -8.31 0.46
C GLY A 61 1.56 -7.94 0.30
N VAL A 62 1.88 -6.75 -0.21
CA VAL A 62 3.25 -6.20 -0.16
C VAL A 62 3.66 -5.95 1.29
N ILE A 63 2.72 -5.46 2.12
CA ILE A 63 2.87 -5.29 3.56
C ILE A 63 1.82 -6.14 4.29
N ARG A 64 2.23 -6.81 5.36
CA ARG A 64 1.34 -7.57 6.26
C ARG A 64 1.61 -7.18 7.73
N PHE A 65 0.59 -7.25 8.57
CA PHE A 65 0.73 -7.07 10.02
C PHE A 65 1.12 -8.36 10.74
N GLU A 66 0.83 -9.50 10.12
CA GLU A 66 1.13 -10.83 10.63
C GLU A 66 2.22 -11.48 9.78
N PRO A 67 3.03 -12.39 10.37
CA PRO A 67 3.98 -13.19 9.59
C PRO A 67 3.24 -13.92 8.47
N PRO A 68 3.85 -14.10 7.29
CA PRO A 68 3.26 -14.97 6.28
C PRO A 68 3.15 -16.39 6.86
N GLU A 69 1.92 -16.88 7.01
CA GLU A 69 1.70 -18.31 7.23
C GLU A 69 2.07 -19.07 5.95
N GLU A 70 2.80 -20.18 6.07
CA GLU A 70 2.96 -21.10 4.94
C GLU A 70 1.59 -21.71 4.62
N GLY A 71 0.94 -21.27 3.54
CA GLY A 71 -0.35 -21.84 3.17
C GLY A 71 -1.12 -21.12 2.07
N THR A 72 -1.98 -21.88 1.40
CA THR A 72 -2.83 -21.41 0.31
C THR A 72 -3.98 -20.54 0.84
N ARG A 73 -4.22 -19.37 0.21
CA ARG A 73 -5.41 -18.57 0.51
C ARG A 73 -6.56 -18.93 -0.44
N LEU A 74 -7.75 -19.10 0.10
CA LEU A 74 -8.97 -19.23 -0.68
C LEU A 74 -9.45 -17.84 -1.12
N ARG A 75 -9.45 -17.56 -2.42
CA ARG A 75 -10.13 -16.38 -2.95
C ARG A 75 -11.56 -16.78 -3.31
N VAL A 76 -12.53 -16.12 -2.69
CA VAL A 76 -13.95 -16.28 -3.01
C VAL A 76 -14.35 -15.12 -3.91
N HIS A 77 -14.75 -15.41 -5.15
CA HIS A 77 -15.37 -14.43 -6.04
C HIS A 77 -16.72 -14.92 -6.57
N TYR A 78 -17.54 -13.99 -7.03
CA TYR A 78 -18.87 -14.27 -7.56
C TYR A 78 -18.87 -14.05 -9.06
N GLU A 79 -19.11 -15.10 -9.83
CA GLU A 79 -19.23 -15.04 -11.28
C GLU A 79 -20.69 -14.91 -11.69
N LYS A 80 -20.96 -14.00 -12.63
CA LYS A 80 -22.30 -13.77 -13.18
C LYS A 80 -22.57 -14.81 -14.28
N VAL A 81 -23.55 -15.68 -14.06
CA VAL A 81 -23.94 -16.74 -15.00
C VAL A 81 -25.32 -16.42 -15.59
N TYR A 82 -25.42 -16.48 -16.91
CA TYR A 82 -26.67 -16.32 -17.65
C TYR A 82 -27.28 -17.71 -17.90
N GLY A 83 -28.45 -17.97 -17.31
CA GLY A 83 -29.20 -19.22 -17.54
C GLY A 83 -29.93 -19.20 -18.89
N ALA A 84 -30.45 -20.37 -19.30
CA ALA A 84 -31.12 -20.62 -20.59
C ALA A 84 -32.34 -19.72 -20.92
N PHE A 85 -32.80 -18.88 -19.98
CA PHE A 85 -33.93 -17.96 -20.13
C PHE A 85 -33.57 -16.50 -19.81
N GLY A 86 -32.29 -16.11 -19.88
CA GLY A 86 -31.84 -14.74 -19.57
C GLY A 86 -31.87 -14.37 -18.08
N LYS A 87 -32.22 -15.31 -17.19
CA LYS A 87 -32.10 -15.14 -15.75
C LYS A 87 -30.62 -15.04 -15.37
N THR A 88 -30.26 -13.90 -14.78
CA THR A 88 -28.94 -13.69 -14.18
C THR A 88 -28.89 -14.38 -12.83
N SER A 89 -27.87 -15.22 -12.61
CA SER A 89 -27.56 -15.84 -11.32
C SER A 89 -26.10 -15.60 -10.96
N PHE A 90 -25.75 -15.59 -9.68
CA PHE A 90 -24.37 -15.46 -9.21
C PHE A 90 -23.90 -16.80 -8.69
N LYS A 91 -22.81 -17.32 -9.25
CA LYS A 91 -22.15 -18.54 -8.76
C LYS A 91 -20.98 -18.12 -7.87
N ARG A 92 -20.95 -18.61 -6.64
CA ARG A 92 -19.77 -18.52 -5.77
C ARG A 92 -18.70 -19.47 -6.31
N VAL A 93 -17.55 -18.92 -6.65
CA VAL A 93 -16.38 -19.68 -7.09
C VAL A 93 -15.31 -19.51 -6.01
N GLU A 94 -14.87 -20.65 -5.48
CA GLU A 94 -13.72 -20.72 -4.58
C GLU A 94 -12.52 -21.10 -5.45
N GLU A 95 -11.58 -20.18 -5.60
CA GLU A 95 -10.33 -20.43 -6.31
C GLU A 95 -9.21 -20.56 -5.27
N GLU A 96 -8.55 -21.72 -5.28
CA GLU A 96 -7.34 -21.96 -4.51
C GLU A 96 -6.19 -21.21 -5.20
N ILE A 97 -5.87 -20.02 -4.72
CA ILE A 97 -4.74 -19.26 -5.26
C ILE A 97 -3.49 -19.74 -4.55
N LYS A 98 -2.67 -20.52 -5.26
CA LYS A 98 -1.26 -20.71 -4.91
C LYS A 98 -0.60 -19.34 -4.96
N GLU A 99 -0.51 -18.69 -3.80
CA GLU A 99 0.21 -17.45 -3.65
C GLU A 99 1.66 -17.73 -4.09
N ILE A 100 2.18 -16.94 -5.04
CA ILE A 100 3.59 -17.04 -5.40
C ILE A 100 4.36 -16.85 -4.08
N PRO A 101 5.18 -17.82 -3.64
CA PRO A 101 5.88 -17.69 -2.37
C PRO A 101 6.75 -16.45 -2.43
N ARG A 102 6.41 -15.46 -1.59
CA ARG A 102 7.18 -14.23 -1.42
C ARG A 102 7.99 -14.38 -0.15
N GLU A 103 9.28 -14.08 -0.21
CA GLU A 103 10.07 -13.88 0.99
C GLU A 103 9.62 -12.56 1.64
N TYR A 104 9.45 -12.56 2.96
CA TYR A 104 9.11 -11.36 3.72
C TYR A 104 10.23 -11.02 4.71
N ARG A 105 10.44 -9.72 4.92
CA ARG A 105 11.34 -9.17 5.94
C ARG A 105 10.51 -8.45 6.99
N LYS A 106 10.84 -8.69 8.25
CA LYS A 106 10.26 -7.98 9.39
C LYS A 106 10.84 -6.56 9.43
N CYS A 107 9.98 -5.57 9.33
CA CYS A 107 10.32 -4.15 9.42
C CYS A 107 9.76 -3.57 10.72
N GLU A 108 10.60 -2.90 11.51
CA GLU A 108 10.21 -2.25 12.77
C GLU A 108 10.30 -0.72 12.69
N PHE A 109 10.32 -0.15 11.47
CA PHE A 109 10.55 1.28 11.23
C PHE A 109 9.65 2.20 12.06
N GLY A 110 8.38 1.87 12.23
CA GLY A 110 7.49 2.66 13.09
C GLY A 110 7.94 2.63 14.56
N LYS A 111 8.28 1.46 15.12
CA LYS A 111 8.83 1.36 16.48
C LYS A 111 10.12 2.15 16.64
N GLU A 112 11.03 2.04 15.68
CA GLU A 112 12.32 2.74 15.72
C GLU A 112 12.12 4.26 15.66
N LYS A 113 11.26 4.73 14.74
CA LYS A 113 10.92 6.15 14.57
C LYS A 113 10.34 6.78 15.83
N TYR A 114 9.40 6.10 16.50
CA TYR A 114 8.73 6.62 17.68
C TYR A 114 9.46 6.33 18.99
N GLY A 115 10.41 5.38 19.01
CA GLY A 115 11.18 4.98 20.19
C GLY A 115 12.44 5.83 20.39
N ASP A 116 13.35 5.81 19.41
CA ASP A 116 14.57 6.62 19.41
C ASP A 116 14.72 7.33 18.06
N ALA A 117 14.02 8.47 17.95
CA ALA A 117 13.98 9.26 16.73
C ALA A 117 15.38 9.67 16.25
N LYS A 118 16.33 9.95 17.16
CA LYS A 118 17.70 10.36 16.79
C LYS A 118 18.49 9.20 16.20
N ALA A 119 18.44 8.03 16.84
CA ALA A 119 19.08 6.83 16.29
C ALA A 119 18.45 6.44 14.94
N PHE A 120 17.14 6.61 14.79
CA PHE A 120 16.45 6.35 13.54
C PHE A 120 16.84 7.33 12.43
N GLU A 121 16.95 8.63 12.74
CA GLU A 121 17.45 9.66 11.81
C GLU A 121 18.86 9.30 11.31
N LEU A 122 19.78 8.90 12.19
CA LEU A 122 21.13 8.46 11.80
C LEU A 122 21.13 7.22 10.90
N LYS A 123 20.14 6.32 11.04
CA LYS A 123 19.95 5.19 10.11
C LYS A 123 19.46 5.67 8.74
N LEU A 124 18.48 6.58 8.72
CA LEU A 124 17.96 7.19 7.49
C LEU A 124 19.04 7.95 6.71
N GLU A 125 20.01 8.55 7.40
CA GLU A 125 21.14 9.25 6.77
C GLU A 125 22.00 8.33 5.89
N ARG A 126 22.06 7.03 6.20
CA ARG A 126 22.80 6.02 5.42
C ARG A 126 22.08 5.60 4.15
N LEU A 127 20.76 5.84 4.07
CA LEU A 127 19.96 5.53 2.90
C LEU A 127 20.23 6.54 1.78
N ASP A 128 20.06 6.08 0.54
CA ASP A 128 19.95 7.01 -0.58
C ASP A 128 18.63 7.80 -0.49
N ALA A 129 18.54 8.89 -1.25
CA ALA A 129 17.41 9.80 -1.17
C ALA A 129 16.07 9.10 -1.41
N LYS A 130 16.01 8.17 -2.38
CA LYS A 130 14.77 7.47 -2.76
C LYS A 130 14.32 6.48 -1.68
N ASP A 131 15.26 5.74 -1.10
CA ASP A 131 15.00 4.80 -0.02
C ASP A 131 14.60 5.52 1.27
N ARG A 132 15.24 6.66 1.57
CA ARG A 132 14.85 7.54 2.68
C ARG A 132 13.44 8.06 2.52
N GLU A 133 13.12 8.63 1.36
CA GLU A 133 11.78 9.13 1.04
C GLU A 133 10.72 8.05 1.23
N TYR A 134 11.00 6.81 0.81
CA TYR A 134 10.08 5.69 0.99
C TYR A 134 9.77 5.42 2.46
N VAL A 135 10.81 5.32 3.29
CA VAL A 135 10.64 5.02 4.72
C VAL A 135 9.97 6.18 5.45
N GLU A 136 10.33 7.42 5.15
CA GLU A 136 9.80 8.61 5.85
C GLU A 136 8.34 8.90 5.52
N ASN A 137 7.91 8.63 4.28
CA ASN A 137 6.60 9.05 3.77
C ASN A 137 5.52 7.98 3.87
N LEU A 138 5.83 6.76 4.29
CA LEU A 138 4.81 5.76 4.58
C LEU A 138 4.38 5.80 6.06
N PRO A 139 3.09 5.55 6.36
CA PRO A 139 2.55 5.62 7.71
C PRO A 139 2.85 4.32 8.49
N TRP A 140 4.14 4.05 8.76
CA TRP A 140 4.55 2.88 9.53
C TRP A 140 3.97 2.92 10.96
N PRO A 141 3.22 1.88 11.37
CA PRO A 141 2.56 1.84 12.67
C PRO A 141 3.55 1.54 13.80
N LEU A 142 3.16 1.78 15.06
CA LEU A 142 3.94 1.43 16.26
C LEU A 142 3.93 -0.09 16.56
N GLN A 143 4.11 -0.91 15.53
CA GLN A 143 4.16 -2.37 15.62
C GLN A 143 5.05 -2.91 14.50
N PRO A 144 5.56 -4.14 14.60
CA PRO A 144 6.27 -4.77 13.49
C PRO A 144 5.31 -5.00 12.32
N VAL A 145 5.83 -4.87 11.11
CA VAL A 145 5.13 -5.27 9.88
C VAL A 145 6.06 -6.16 9.05
N TYR A 146 5.49 -6.96 8.16
CA TYR A 146 6.22 -7.85 7.27
C TYR A 146 6.09 -7.32 5.86
N HIS A 147 7.19 -6.85 5.29
CA HIS A 147 7.23 -6.36 3.91
C HIS A 147 7.84 -7.42 3.01
N VAL A 148 7.34 -7.58 1.78
CA VAL A 148 7.98 -8.42 0.76
C VAL A 148 9.45 -8.02 0.62
N ALA A 149 10.34 -8.99 0.57
CA ALA A 149 11.78 -8.80 0.37
C ALA A 149 12.09 -8.45 -1.10
N ASP A 150 11.48 -7.38 -1.60
CA ASP A 150 11.83 -6.79 -2.88
C ASP A 150 13.22 -6.13 -2.83
N GLU A 151 13.71 -5.71 -3.99
CA GLU A 151 15.03 -5.09 -4.09
C GLU A 151 15.14 -3.79 -3.27
N ARG A 152 14.04 -3.07 -3.02
CA ARG A 152 14.06 -1.86 -2.21
C ARG A 152 14.26 -2.21 -0.74
N ILE A 153 13.44 -3.10 -0.18
CA ILE A 153 13.55 -3.51 1.22
C ILE A 153 14.87 -4.22 1.50
N LYS A 154 15.36 -5.06 0.59
CA LYS A 154 16.68 -5.70 0.75
C LYS A 154 17.78 -4.65 0.92
N ARG A 155 17.83 -3.63 0.06
CA ARG A 155 18.80 -2.54 0.17
C ARG A 155 18.66 -1.72 1.45
N ILE A 156 17.42 -1.38 1.83
CA ILE A 156 17.16 -0.62 3.07
C ILE A 156 17.64 -1.39 4.28
N MET A 157 17.25 -2.66 4.40
CA MET A 157 17.61 -3.51 5.54
C MET A 157 19.12 -3.72 5.64
N GLN A 158 19.82 -3.91 4.51
CA GLN A 158 21.28 -4.04 4.49
C GLN A 158 22.00 -2.78 5.04
N LYS A 159 21.44 -1.59 4.85
CA LYS A 159 22.01 -0.32 5.35
C LYS A 159 21.65 -0.03 6.81
N PHE A 160 20.65 -0.74 7.36
CA PHE A 160 20.16 -0.59 8.73
C PHE A 160 20.85 -1.52 9.73
N GLU A 161 21.53 -2.55 9.22
CA GLU A 161 22.51 -3.39 9.95
C GLU A 161 23.79 -2.60 10.27
#